data_AF-A0A7J4VNG6-F1
#
_entry.id   AF-A0A7J4VNG6-F1
#
_cell.length_a   1.000
_cell.length_b   1.000
_cell.length_c   1.000
_cell.angle_alpha   90.00
_cell.angle_beta   90.00
_cell.angle_gamma   90.00
#
_symmetry.space_group_name_H-M   'P 1'
#
loop_
_entity.id
_entity.type
_entity.pdbx_description
1 polymer ?
#
loop_
_entity_poly.entity_id
_entity_poly.type
_entity_poly.pdbx_seq_one_letter_code
_entity_poly.pdbx_strand_id
1 'polypeptide(L)'
;MASEGFGVRVFEIEPDGTLTPHICADEDYFSGTVPNVGDTIAMWHLHDVYRFYNVQRRYFIDSPDDDRGWCVIVRLIDPAPQLENVVTEWSEDTKFWRSVEEQERKEEQERIAEVIRKLTVKKPRQTPPEQVKKTTRNPRKKVLKPRTPKA
;
A
#
# COMPACT_ATOMS: atom_id res chain seq x y z
N MET A 1 -5.51 -25.15 10.28
CA MET A 1 -6.28 -25.68 9.14
C MET A 1 -7.30 -24.61 8.82
N ALA A 2 -7.21 -24.00 7.64
CA ALA A 2 -8.16 -22.98 7.22
C ALA A 2 -9.46 -23.72 6.90
N SER A 3 -10.51 -23.48 7.69
CA SER A 3 -11.86 -23.95 7.36
C SER A 3 -12.27 -23.27 6.05
N GLU A 4 -12.66 -24.05 5.05
CA GLU A 4 -13.31 -23.54 3.85
C GLU A 4 -14.73 -23.07 4.22
N GLY A 5 -14.83 -21.94 4.91
CA GLY A 5 -16.10 -21.43 5.41
C GLY A 5 -15.93 -20.12 6.15
N PHE A 6 -16.86 -19.19 5.91
CA PHE A 6 -16.91 -17.91 6.61
C PHE A 6 -17.11 -18.12 8.12
N GLY A 7 -16.17 -17.64 8.93
CA GLY A 7 -16.21 -17.77 10.39
C GLY A 7 -17.33 -16.97 11.06
N VAL A 8 -17.90 -15.98 10.37
CA VAL A 8 -18.99 -15.12 10.85
C VAL A 8 -20.08 -14.97 9.79
N ARG A 9 -21.32 -15.26 10.17
CA ARG A 9 -22.52 -15.09 9.34
C ARG A 9 -23.45 -14.10 10.02
N VAL A 10 -23.78 -13.02 9.33
CA VAL A 10 -24.66 -11.95 9.80
C VAL A 10 -26.03 -12.12 9.15
N PHE A 11 -27.08 -12.16 9.98
CA PHE A 11 -28.47 -12.23 9.55
C PHE A 11 -29.22 -10.98 10.02
N GLU A 12 -30.00 -10.38 9.12
CA GLU A 12 -30.96 -9.35 9.49
C GLU A 12 -32.26 -10.01 9.97
N ILE A 13 -32.75 -9.58 11.13
CA ILE A 13 -34.06 -10.02 11.66
C ILE A 13 -35.14 -9.00 11.28
N GLU A 14 -36.11 -9.47 10.51
CA GLU A 14 -37.29 -8.68 10.14
C GLU A 14 -38.29 -8.58 11.32
N PRO A 15 -39.25 -7.64 11.28
CA PRO A 15 -40.26 -7.49 12.35
C PRO A 15 -41.11 -8.74 12.60
N ASP A 16 -41.29 -9.59 11.59
CA ASP A 16 -42.01 -10.87 11.67
C ASP A 16 -41.18 -12.01 12.27
N GLY A 17 -39.89 -11.76 12.54
CA GLY A 17 -38.94 -12.75 13.05
C GLY A 17 -38.21 -13.56 11.98
N THR A 18 -38.46 -13.29 10.70
CA THR A 18 -37.74 -13.92 9.59
C THR A 18 -36.27 -13.47 9.59
N LEU A 19 -35.36 -14.42 9.39
CA LEU A 19 -33.93 -14.16 9.27
C LEU A 19 -33.53 -14.13 7.79
N THR A 20 -33.00 -13.01 7.34
CA THR A 20 -32.47 -12.85 5.98
C THR A 20 -30.95 -12.81 6.02
N PRO A 21 -30.24 -13.61 5.20
CA PRO A 21 -28.78 -13.53 5.13
C PRO A 21 -28.34 -12.14 4.71
N HIS A 22 -27.42 -11.53 5.45
CA HIS A 22 -26.94 -10.19 5.17
C HIS A 22 -25.49 -10.21 4.66
N ILE A 23 -24.55 -10.72 5.46
CA ILE A 23 -23.13 -10.81 5.12
C ILE A 23 -22.57 -12.13 5.64
N CYS A 24 -21.71 -12.78 4.86
CA CYS A 24 -20.85 -13.87 5.32
C CYS A 24 -19.40 -13.40 5.17
N ALA A 25 -18.66 -13.40 6.28
CA ALA A 25 -17.29 -12.90 6.34
C ALA A 25 -16.49 -13.63 7.42
N ASP A 26 -15.17 -13.45 7.41
CA ASP A 26 -14.31 -13.91 8.50
C ASP A 26 -14.16 -12.83 9.59
N GLU A 27 -13.59 -13.21 10.73
CA GLU A 27 -13.36 -12.31 11.86
C GLU A 27 -12.52 -11.08 11.47
N ASP A 28 -11.60 -11.26 10.52
CA ASP A 28 -10.74 -10.19 9.99
C ASP A 28 -11.54 -9.04 9.33
N TYR A 29 -12.71 -9.33 8.76
CA TYR A 29 -13.60 -8.29 8.24
C TYR A 29 -14.02 -7.30 9.33
N PHE A 30 -14.17 -7.78 10.56
CA PHE A 30 -14.50 -6.98 11.74
C PHE A 30 -13.27 -6.58 12.55
N SER A 31 -12.11 -6.42 11.89
CA SER A 31 -10.83 -6.09 12.55
C SER A 31 -10.40 -7.15 13.58
N GLY A 32 -10.69 -8.43 13.30
CA GLY A 32 -10.26 -9.56 14.11
C GLY A 32 -11.12 -9.83 15.34
N THR A 33 -12.30 -9.23 15.46
CA THR A 33 -13.22 -9.49 16.58
C THR A 33 -14.66 -9.52 16.11
N VAL A 34 -15.42 -10.53 16.54
CA VAL A 34 -16.84 -10.65 16.20
C VAL A 34 -17.67 -9.62 16.96
N PRO A 35 -18.58 -8.87 16.29
CA PRO A 35 -19.46 -7.90 16.95
C PRO A 35 -20.20 -8.50 18.15
N ASN A 36 -20.32 -7.72 19.23
CA ASN A 36 -21.04 -8.08 20.45
C ASN A 36 -22.46 -7.55 20.44
N VAL A 37 -23.31 -8.12 21.31
CA VAL A 37 -24.68 -7.63 21.52
C VAL A 37 -24.64 -6.19 22.05
N GLY A 38 -25.43 -5.32 21.42
CA GLY A 38 -25.46 -3.89 21.70
C GLY A 38 -24.58 -3.05 20.77
N ASP A 39 -23.64 -3.67 20.04
CA ASP A 39 -22.83 -2.96 19.06
C ASP A 39 -23.71 -2.43 17.91
N THR A 40 -23.27 -1.33 17.31
CA THR A 40 -23.91 -0.76 16.13
C THR A 40 -22.96 -0.90 14.95
N ILE A 41 -23.46 -1.47 13.86
CA ILE A 41 -22.72 -1.65 12.62
C ILE A 41 -23.27 -0.67 11.59
N ALA A 42 -22.40 0.18 11.06
CA ALA A 42 -22.70 1.02 9.90
C ALA A 42 -22.20 0.31 8.64
N MET A 43 -23.11 -0.04 7.74
CA MET A 43 -22.78 -0.73 6.49
C MET A 43 -23.09 0.15 5.30
N TRP A 44 -22.15 0.18 4.36
CA TRP A 44 -22.31 0.90 3.10
C TRP A 44 -23.22 0.12 2.15
N HIS A 45 -24.32 0.73 1.71
CA HIS A 45 -25.24 0.14 0.74
C HIS A 45 -25.28 0.91 -0.58
N LEU A 46 -26.01 0.33 -1.54
CA LEU A 46 -26.30 0.95 -2.83
C LEU A 46 -26.88 2.37 -2.65
N HIS A 47 -26.46 3.29 -3.53
CA HIS A 47 -26.78 4.73 -3.52
C HIS A 47 -26.02 5.59 -2.52
N ASP A 48 -24.85 5.13 -2.06
CA ASP A 48 -23.95 5.91 -1.20
C ASP A 48 -24.57 6.29 0.16
N VAL A 49 -25.49 5.45 0.65
CA VAL A 49 -26.17 5.64 1.93
C VAL A 49 -25.78 4.54 2.89
N TYR A 50 -25.36 4.94 4.09
CA TYR A 50 -25.14 4.02 5.19
C TYR A 50 -26.46 3.53 5.77
N ARG A 51 -26.56 2.22 6.00
CA ARG A 51 -27.58 1.65 6.87
C ARG A 51 -26.97 1.26 8.20
N PHE A 52 -27.74 1.46 9.24
CA PHE A 52 -27.32 1.20 10.61
C PHE A 52 -28.04 -0.01 11.16
N TYR A 53 -27.28 -0.88 11.80
CA TYR A 53 -27.75 -2.15 12.30
C TYR A 53 -27.33 -2.30 13.75
N ASN A 54 -28.27 -2.67 14.61
CA ASN A 54 -27.95 -3.00 16.00
C ASN A 54 -27.80 -4.52 16.15
N VAL A 55 -26.72 -4.97 16.78
CA VAL A 55 -26.50 -6.40 17.08
C VAL A 55 -27.39 -6.81 18.25
N GLN A 56 -28.38 -7.65 17.95
CA GLN A 56 -29.37 -8.10 18.93
C GLN A 56 -28.92 -9.37 19.67
N ARG A 57 -28.31 -10.31 18.94
CA ARG A 57 -27.92 -11.61 19.48
C ARG A 57 -26.67 -12.12 18.77
N ARG A 58 -25.90 -12.93 19.49
CA ARG A 58 -24.77 -13.68 18.94
C ARG A 58 -24.80 -15.12 19.45
N TYR A 59 -24.62 -16.05 18.54
CA TYR A 59 -24.57 -17.48 18.81
C TYR A 59 -23.29 -18.07 18.23
N PHE A 60 -22.61 -18.91 19.00
CA PHE A 60 -21.61 -19.81 18.43
C PHE A 60 -22.34 -21.09 18.01
N ILE A 61 -22.27 -21.42 16.73
CA ILE A 61 -22.85 -22.64 16.18
C ILE A 61 -21.74 -23.66 16.10
N ASP A 62 -21.87 -24.73 16.88
CA ASP A 62 -21.00 -25.90 16.79
C ASP A 62 -21.71 -26.95 15.92
N SER A 63 -21.35 -27.01 14.65
CA SER A 63 -21.94 -27.92 13.66
C SER A 63 -21.02 -29.12 13.43
N PRO A 64 -21.56 -30.35 13.37
CA PRO A 64 -20.75 -31.55 13.11
C PRO A 64 -20.12 -31.58 11.71
N ASP A 65 -20.66 -30.82 10.76
CA ASP A 65 -20.26 -30.83 9.34
C ASP A 65 -19.20 -29.75 9.00
N ASP A 66 -18.37 -29.34 9.98
CA ASP A 66 -17.37 -28.26 9.89
C ASP A 66 -17.94 -26.87 9.54
N ASP A 67 -19.27 -26.74 9.56
CA ASP A 67 -20.05 -25.50 9.43
C ASP A 67 -20.07 -24.65 10.71
N ARG A 68 -19.05 -24.81 11.56
CA ARG A 68 -18.95 -24.08 12.83
C ARG A 68 -18.64 -22.60 12.58
N GLY A 69 -19.18 -21.74 13.42
CA GLY A 69 -18.90 -20.32 13.33
C GLY A 69 -19.87 -19.47 14.13
N TRP A 70 -19.68 -18.16 14.03
CA TRP A 70 -20.51 -17.18 14.69
C TRP A 70 -21.71 -16.80 13.84
N CYS A 71 -22.89 -16.92 14.41
CA CYS A 71 -24.12 -16.33 13.88
C CYS A 71 -24.41 -15.03 14.64
N VAL A 72 -24.41 -13.91 13.93
CA VAL A 72 -24.70 -12.58 14.46
C VAL A 72 -26.05 -12.13 13.91
N ILE A 73 -27.01 -11.88 14.80
CA ILE A 73 -28.34 -11.39 14.41
C ILE A 73 -28.36 -9.88 14.62
N VAL A 74 -28.64 -9.16 13.55
CA VAL A 74 -28.75 -7.70 13.54
C VAL A 74 -30.18 -7.26 13.21
N ARG A 75 -30.57 -6.10 13.71
CA ARG A 75 -31.84 -5.44 13.36
C ARG A 75 -31.53 -4.09 12.74
N LEU A 76 -32.14 -3.78 11.60
CA LEU A 76 -32.09 -2.44 11.02
C LEU A 76 -32.65 -1.42 12.01
N ILE A 77 -31.91 -0.34 12.22
CA ILE A 77 -32.35 0.80 13.04
C ILE A 77 -32.46 2.04 12.18
N ASP A 78 -33.36 2.94 12.57
CA ASP A 78 -33.51 4.21 11.88
C ASP A 78 -32.24 5.05 12.03
N PRO A 79 -31.81 5.71 10.94
CA PRO A 79 -30.67 6.62 11.02
C PRO A 79 -31.01 7.75 11.99
N ALA A 80 -30.11 7.97 12.95
CA ALA A 80 -30.14 9.10 13.86
C ALA A 80 -29.04 10.08 13.46
N PRO A 81 -29.22 11.41 13.63
CA PRO A 81 -28.18 12.40 13.30
C PRO A 81 -26.83 12.10 13.96
N GLN A 82 -26.85 11.55 15.17
CA GLN A 82 -25.63 11.12 15.85
C GLN A 82 -24.89 10.00 15.10
N LEU A 83 -25.60 9.00 14.57
CA LEU A 83 -25.00 7.88 13.85
C LEU A 83 -24.42 8.33 12.50
N GLU A 84 -25.14 9.19 11.79
CA GLU A 84 -24.67 9.78 10.54
C GLU A 84 -23.41 10.62 10.76
N ASN A 85 -23.40 11.47 11.80
CA ASN A 85 -22.23 12.27 12.15
C ASN A 85 -21.00 11.40 12.43
N VAL A 86 -21.16 10.29 13.17
CA VAL A 86 -20.03 9.38 13.45
C VAL A 86 -19.40 8.86 12.15
N VAL A 87 -20.22 8.48 11.18
CA VAL A 87 -19.73 7.94 9.91
C VAL A 87 -19.11 9.02 9.03
N THR A 88 -19.69 10.22 8.99
CA THR A 88 -19.13 11.37 8.28
C THR A 88 -17.76 11.74 8.85
N GLU A 89 -17.66 11.95 10.17
CA GLU A 89 -16.40 12.28 10.84
C GLU A 89 -15.35 11.19 10.64
N TRP A 90 -15.74 9.91 10.72
CA TRP A 90 -14.85 8.78 10.42
C TRP A 90 -14.32 8.83 8.98
N SER A 91 -15.18 9.13 8.01
CA SER A 91 -14.81 9.23 6.60
C SER A 91 -13.84 10.40 6.36
N GLU A 92 -14.09 11.54 6.99
CA GLU A 92 -13.26 12.73 6.90
C GLU A 92 -11.88 12.52 7.53
N ASP A 93 -11.82 11.92 8.71
CA ASP A 93 -10.55 11.58 9.37
C ASP A 93 -9.75 10.57 8.54
N THR A 94 -10.41 9.54 8.01
CA THR A 94 -9.78 8.57 7.11
C THR A 94 -9.19 9.23 5.86
N LYS A 95 -9.91 10.20 5.25
CA LYS A 95 -9.41 10.96 4.10
C LYS A 95 -8.22 11.84 4.47
N PHE A 96 -8.29 12.50 5.63
CA PHE A 96 -7.20 13.31 6.16
C PHE A 96 -5.92 12.47 6.29
N TRP A 97 -5.97 11.35 7.00
CA TRP A 97 -4.78 10.49 7.21
C TRP A 97 -4.24 9.91 5.90
N ARG A 98 -5.10 9.54 4.95
CA ARG A 98 -4.66 9.11 3.61
C ARG A 98 -3.90 10.21 2.87
N SER A 99 -4.34 11.46 2.98
CA SER A 99 -3.66 12.59 2.33
C SER A 99 -2.28 12.85 2.93
N VAL A 100 -2.15 12.71 4.25
CA VAL A 100 -0.87 12.82 4.96
C VAL A 100 0.08 11.72 4.50
N GLU A 101 -0.38 10.46 4.48
CA GLU A 101 0.44 9.33 4.03
C GLU A 101 0.89 9.49 2.56
N GLU A 102 0.01 9.99 1.69
CA GLU A 102 0.36 10.26 0.29
C GLU A 102 1.43 11.36 0.17
N GLN A 103 1.32 12.43 0.96
CA GLN A 103 2.32 13.50 0.99
C GLN A 103 3.67 12.98 1.49
N GLU A 104 3.70 12.26 2.61
CA GLU A 104 4.94 11.69 3.16
C GLU A 104 5.60 10.73 2.17
N ARG A 105 4.81 9.88 1.51
CA ARG A 105 5.30 8.96 0.47
C ARG A 105 5.93 9.72 -0.69
N LYS A 106 5.33 10.84 -1.12
CA LYS A 106 5.85 11.67 -2.21
C LYS A 106 7.16 12.36 -1.82
N GLU A 107 7.24 12.93 -0.61
CA GLU A 107 8.46 13.57 -0.10
C GLU A 107 9.61 12.57 0.06
N GLU A 108 9.33 11.34 0.49
CA GLU A 108 10.32 10.28 0.57
C GLU A 108 10.80 9.84 -0.82
N GLN A 109 9.89 9.68 -1.79
CA GLN A 109 10.25 9.39 -3.17
C GLN A 109 11.13 10.49 -3.79
N GLU A 110 10.82 11.76 -3.52
CA GLU A 110 11.63 12.90 -3.98
C GLU A 110 13.03 12.90 -3.34
N ARG A 111 13.13 12.62 -2.04
CA ARG A 111 14.41 12.47 -1.34
C ARG A 111 15.25 11.34 -1.92
N ILE A 112 14.67 10.17 -2.12
CA ILE A 112 15.36 9.02 -2.73
C ILE A 112 15.82 9.35 -4.15
N ALA A 113 14.97 9.99 -4.95
CA ALA A 113 15.31 10.41 -6.31
C ALA A 113 16.48 11.41 -6.33
N GLU A 114 16.52 12.36 -5.38
CA GLU A 114 17.64 13.31 -5.26
C GLU A 114 18.95 12.61 -4.88
N VAL A 115 18.91 11.65 -3.95
CA VAL A 115 20.08 10.84 -3.56
C VAL A 115 20.59 10.03 -4.77
N ILE A 116 19.70 9.34 -5.49
CA ILE A 116 20.07 8.59 -6.70
C ILE A 116 20.70 9.52 -7.73
N ARG A 117 20.11 10.71 -7.96
CA ARG A 117 20.64 11.70 -8.90
C ARG A 117 22.05 12.15 -8.50
N LYS A 118 22.30 12.46 -7.23
CA LYS A 118 23.63 12.84 -6.73
C LYS A 118 24.67 11.74 -6.95
N LEU A 119 24.29 10.47 -6.76
CA LEU A 119 25.18 9.32 -6.97
C LEU A 119 25.44 9.00 -8.45
N THR A 120 24.53 9.37 -9.36
CA THR A 120 24.65 9.08 -10.80
C THR A 120 25.29 10.19 -11.63
N VAL A 121 25.58 11.38 -11.07
CA VAL A 121 26.37 12.41 -11.76
C VAL A 121 27.79 11.89 -11.99
N LYS A 122 28.05 11.37 -13.19
CA LYS A 122 29.41 11.05 -13.67
C LYS A 122 30.24 12.33 -13.70
N LYS A 123 31.32 12.36 -12.91
CA LYS A 123 32.36 13.39 -12.92
C LYS A 123 32.83 13.59 -14.37
N PRO A 124 32.80 14.82 -14.94
CA PRO A 124 33.28 15.04 -16.29
C PRO A 124 34.76 14.64 -16.37
N ARG A 125 35.09 13.78 -17.33
CA ARG A 125 36.45 13.34 -17.61
C ARG A 125 37.26 14.59 -18.00
N GLN A 126 38.10 15.08 -17.10
CA GLN A 126 39.11 16.08 -17.46
C GLN A 126 40.06 15.41 -18.46
N THR A 127 39.96 15.79 -19.74
CA THR A 127 40.97 15.47 -20.74
C THR A 127 42.27 16.15 -20.31
N PRO A 128 43.40 15.42 -20.16
CA PRO A 128 44.68 16.03 -19.81
C PRO A 128 45.11 17.04 -20.90
N PRO A 129 45.70 18.18 -20.53
CA PRO A 129 46.15 19.16 -21.51
C PRO A 129 47.27 18.59 -22.39
N GLU A 130 47.06 18.73 -23.69
CA GLU A 130 47.93 18.29 -24.77
C GLU A 130 49.31 18.98 -24.66
N GLN A 131 50.34 18.19 -24.38
CA GLN A 131 51.72 18.68 -24.27
C GLN A 131 52.25 19.07 -25.67
N VAL A 132 52.32 20.38 -25.92
CA VAL A 132 53.01 20.97 -27.08
C VAL A 132 54.50 20.63 -27.02
N LYS A 133 54.96 19.68 -27.84
CA LYS A 133 56.39 19.36 -28.01
C LYS A 133 57.10 20.50 -28.73
N LYS A 134 57.91 21.26 -27.99
CA LYS A 134 58.90 22.21 -28.54
C LYS A 134 60.03 21.43 -29.22
N THR A 135 60.16 21.58 -30.53
CA THR A 135 61.31 21.11 -31.33
C THR A 135 62.51 22.02 -31.11
N THR A 136 63.57 21.50 -30.49
CA THR A 136 64.87 22.18 -30.40
C THR A 136 65.78 21.73 -31.54
N ARG A 137 66.24 22.71 -32.33
CA ARG A 137 67.24 22.56 -33.39
C ARG A 137 68.62 22.19 -32.82
N ASN A 138 69.43 21.61 -33.72
CA ASN A 138 70.84 21.92 -34.01
C ASN A 138 71.94 20.88 -33.63
N PRO A 139 73.14 20.93 -34.29
CA PRO A 139 73.58 19.90 -35.25
C PRO A 139 74.99 19.36 -34.94
N ARG A 140 75.54 18.40 -35.72
CA ARG A 140 76.99 18.34 -36.02
C ARG A 140 77.42 17.29 -37.06
N LYS A 141 78.12 17.82 -38.08
CA LYS A 141 79.40 17.41 -38.72
C LYS A 141 79.59 16.00 -39.30
N LYS A 142 79.90 16.02 -40.61
CA LYS A 142 80.47 15.00 -41.49
C LYS A 142 81.87 14.52 -41.05
N VAL A 143 82.36 13.44 -41.74
CA VAL A 143 83.77 12.95 -41.96
C VAL A 143 83.99 11.57 -41.31
N LEU A 144 84.54 10.49 -41.91
CA LEU A 144 85.03 10.11 -43.25
C LEU A 144 85.18 8.55 -43.30
N LYS A 145 84.69 7.88 -44.38
CA LYS A 145 85.21 6.68 -45.14
C LYS A 145 85.70 5.40 -44.37
N PRO A 146 86.07 4.26 -45.02
CA PRO A 146 85.93 3.78 -46.41
C PRO A 146 85.36 2.34 -46.61
N ARG A 147 84.69 2.17 -47.75
CA ARG A 147 84.70 1.08 -48.76
C ARG A 147 85.42 -0.26 -48.48
N THR A 148 84.68 -1.37 -48.66
CA THR A 148 85.13 -2.68 -49.23
C THR A 148 83.90 -3.45 -49.78
N PRO A 149 84.05 -4.56 -50.54
CA PRO A 149 84.34 -4.61 -51.97
C PRO A 149 83.16 -5.18 -52.81
N LYS A 150 83.30 -5.16 -54.14
CA LYS A 150 82.41 -5.87 -55.08
C LYS A 150 82.84 -7.34 -55.21
N ALA A 151 81.83 -8.21 -55.28
CA ALA A 151 81.80 -9.59 -55.76
C ALA A 151 82.63 -10.61 -54.99
#